data_AF-A0A954MP04-F1
#
_entry.id   AF-A0A954MP04-F1
#
_cell.length_a   1.000
_cell.length_b   1.000
_cell.length_c   1.000
_cell.angle_alpha   90.00
_cell.angle_beta   90.00
_cell.angle_gamma   90.00
#
_symmetry.space_group_name_H-M   'P 1'
#
loop_
_entity.id
_entity.type
_entity.pdbx_description
1 polymer ?
#
loop_
_entity_poly.entity_id
_entity_poly.type
_entity_poly.pdbx_seq_one_letter_code
_entity_poly.pdbx_strand_id
1 'polypeptide(L)'
;MVVPGSGLIVRAAVDAGADALIVLNAGVYRSLGTGSLAAFLPYGNANDQTEALLREHVLPRSAGLPIVAGVFAADPTLPLDDRLSRLKDLGVEGITNWPAMGFLDGATGAQLEADGLGSTLEAEMLARARELGFVTFGFALNVRDVERFLDVGVEGIILDVGLTHVSGDIRTKRDDLQQAISGLNQLSKAVERRPECVKIAFGGPITTSEDLAEVFRHSSIHGFAGGSVFERLPVSEIVGATLRRFKSVAVSERGNSTSALQGVIGRTPVMQRIFELIRRVAPQDITVCIEGESGTGKELVAAQLHRLSPRANHPFITLNCGAIPESLMESELFGHERGAFTGAERRRPGKFELANRGTLFLDEIADLSPRGQVALLRVLQEREVSRVGGDETIPVDVRILAASNRPLAGLVAAGAFRADLFYRLSTISIQLPPLRDRLDDIPLLIEAFLTDLRIRLNRDVLGVSPLFLDKLMYHDWPGNVRELGQVIHRCAILEDGAILEGGAFELCTDFSSPESSAAPSPPSNHVLALHALRQANGNKSKAAAALNVTRKTFYRWLRGETGKSTQANG
;
A
#
# COMPACT_ATOMS: atom_id res chain seq x y z
N MET A 1 -5.57 -12.71 -10.00
CA MET A 1 -5.73 -13.49 -11.25
C MET A 1 -4.38 -13.60 -11.94
N VAL A 2 -4.16 -14.66 -12.72
CA VAL A 2 -2.90 -14.89 -13.43
C VAL A 2 -3.15 -14.80 -14.94
N VAL A 3 -2.22 -14.19 -15.66
CA VAL A 3 -2.24 -14.15 -17.13
C VAL A 3 -1.15 -15.08 -17.65
N PRO A 4 -1.45 -16.36 -17.92
CA PRO A 4 -0.42 -17.34 -18.25
C PRO A 4 -0.04 -17.28 -19.74
N GLY A 5 1.25 -17.49 -20.01
CA GLY A 5 1.78 -17.73 -21.36
C GLY A 5 2.10 -19.19 -21.67
N SER A 6 2.05 -20.08 -20.69
CA SER A 6 2.38 -21.50 -20.88
C SER A 6 1.66 -22.40 -19.88
N GLY A 7 1.58 -23.69 -20.20
CA GLY A 7 0.97 -24.69 -19.33
C GLY A 7 1.72 -24.87 -17.99
N LEU A 8 3.02 -24.57 -17.93
CA LEU A 8 3.79 -24.59 -16.67
C LEU A 8 3.31 -23.52 -15.70
N ILE A 9 3.02 -22.31 -16.21
CA ILE A 9 2.49 -21.20 -15.41
C ILE A 9 1.08 -21.51 -14.94
N VAL A 10 0.25 -22.12 -15.80
CA VAL A 10 -1.11 -22.55 -15.44
C VAL A 10 -1.08 -23.52 -14.27
N ARG A 11 -0.23 -24.57 -14.35
CA ARG A 11 -0.09 -25.54 -13.26
C ARG A 11 0.38 -24.88 -11.98
N ALA A 12 1.40 -24.02 -12.06
CA ALA A 12 1.89 -23.30 -10.88
C ALA A 12 0.84 -22.35 -10.28
N ALA A 13 0.01 -21.71 -11.11
CA ALA A 13 -1.08 -20.86 -10.66
C ALA A 13 -2.19 -21.66 -9.95
N VAL A 14 -2.55 -22.83 -10.49
CA VAL A 14 -3.50 -23.77 -9.88
C VAL A 14 -2.98 -24.25 -8.52
N ASP A 15 -1.74 -24.75 -8.47
CA ASP A 15 -1.12 -25.27 -7.25
C ASP A 15 -0.99 -24.17 -6.17
N ALA A 16 -0.83 -22.91 -6.59
CA ALA A 16 -0.78 -21.75 -5.71
C ALA A 16 -2.17 -21.16 -5.37
N GLY A 17 -3.25 -21.75 -5.88
CA GLY A 17 -4.61 -21.36 -5.62
C GLY A 17 -5.00 -20.02 -6.24
N ALA A 18 -4.64 -19.73 -7.49
CA ALA A 18 -5.15 -18.54 -8.19
C ALA A 18 -6.69 -18.54 -8.27
N ASP A 19 -7.32 -17.36 -8.29
CA ASP A 19 -8.79 -17.24 -8.30
C ASP A 19 -9.40 -17.45 -9.69
N ALA A 20 -8.64 -17.08 -10.74
CA ALA A 20 -9.03 -17.20 -12.15
C ALA A 20 -7.82 -16.95 -13.05
N LEU A 21 -7.95 -17.38 -14.31
CA LEU A 21 -6.96 -17.19 -15.37
C LEU A 21 -7.50 -16.20 -16.41
N ILE A 22 -6.67 -15.25 -16.84
CA ILE A 22 -6.97 -14.36 -17.97
C ILE A 22 -6.06 -14.76 -19.13
N VAL A 23 -6.62 -15.30 -20.21
CA VAL A 23 -5.85 -15.85 -21.31
C VAL A 23 -5.80 -14.84 -22.44
N LEU A 24 -4.62 -14.30 -22.68
CA LEU A 24 -4.35 -13.25 -23.66
C LEU A 24 -3.22 -13.72 -24.59
N ASN A 25 -3.28 -13.39 -25.88
CA ASN A 25 -2.18 -13.68 -26.81
C ASN A 25 -0.82 -13.09 -26.35
N ALA A 26 -0.83 -12.02 -25.55
CA ALA A 26 0.37 -11.49 -24.90
C ALA A 26 1.15 -12.51 -24.05
N GLY A 27 0.48 -13.53 -23.51
CA GLY A 27 1.15 -14.65 -22.82
C GLY A 27 2.08 -15.42 -23.75
N VAL A 28 1.69 -15.63 -25.00
CA VAL A 28 2.51 -16.34 -26.00
C VAL A 28 3.86 -15.66 -26.16
N TYR A 29 3.87 -14.34 -26.39
CA TYR A 29 5.10 -13.58 -26.60
C TYR A 29 6.00 -13.56 -25.37
N ARG A 30 5.42 -13.41 -24.17
CA ARG A 30 6.21 -13.46 -22.94
C ARG A 30 6.83 -14.83 -22.69
N SER A 31 6.13 -15.91 -23.02
CA SER A 31 6.69 -17.27 -22.94
C SER A 31 7.88 -17.49 -23.89
N LEU A 32 7.91 -16.75 -25.00
CA LEU A 32 9.01 -16.72 -25.97
C LEU A 32 10.12 -15.74 -25.59
N GLY A 33 10.06 -15.11 -24.41
CA GLY A 33 11.05 -14.14 -23.94
C GLY A 33 10.92 -12.74 -24.55
N THR A 34 9.79 -12.44 -25.19
CA THR A 34 9.48 -11.13 -25.79
C THR A 34 8.46 -10.36 -24.95
N GLY A 35 8.53 -9.02 -24.90
CA GLY A 35 7.58 -8.21 -24.14
C GLY A 35 6.12 -8.34 -24.62
N SER A 36 5.15 -8.12 -23.73
CA SER A 36 3.71 -8.22 -24.02
C SER A 36 3.24 -7.35 -25.19
N LEU A 37 3.92 -6.25 -25.49
CA LEU A 37 3.58 -5.35 -26.60
C LEU A 37 3.71 -6.03 -27.98
N ALA A 38 4.45 -7.13 -28.08
CA ALA A 38 4.50 -7.90 -29.32
C ALA A 38 3.14 -8.53 -29.69
N ALA A 39 2.20 -8.64 -28.73
CA ALA A 39 0.82 -9.05 -28.97
C ALA A 39 0.04 -8.14 -29.95
N PHE A 40 0.54 -6.94 -30.19
CA PHE A 40 -0.04 -5.96 -31.11
C PHE A 40 0.48 -6.16 -32.56
N LEU A 41 1.34 -7.15 -32.81
CA LEU A 41 1.87 -7.52 -34.11
C LEU A 41 1.52 -8.99 -34.41
N PRO A 42 0.95 -9.38 -35.58
CA PRO A 42 -0.02 -8.71 -36.44
C PRO A 42 -1.45 -8.88 -35.89
N TYR A 43 -2.17 -7.77 -35.68
CA TYR A 43 -3.52 -7.74 -35.06
C TYR A 43 -4.49 -8.84 -35.51
N GLY A 44 -4.45 -9.23 -36.80
CA GLY A 44 -5.43 -10.13 -37.42
C GLY A 44 -5.47 -11.57 -36.89
N ASN A 45 -4.45 -12.06 -36.17
CA ASN A 45 -4.47 -13.43 -35.62
C ASN A 45 -4.47 -13.50 -34.08
N ALA A 46 -4.71 -12.38 -33.38
CA ALA A 46 -4.68 -12.35 -31.92
C ALA A 46 -5.71 -13.31 -31.27
N ASN A 47 -6.90 -13.42 -31.86
CA ASN A 47 -7.95 -14.34 -31.39
C ASN A 47 -7.53 -15.80 -31.57
N ASP A 48 -6.97 -16.15 -32.73
CA ASP A 48 -6.52 -17.52 -33.00
C ASP A 48 -5.36 -17.92 -32.09
N GLN A 49 -4.43 -17.00 -31.81
CA GLN A 49 -3.36 -17.24 -30.83
C GLN A 49 -3.92 -17.46 -29.42
N THR A 50 -4.93 -16.68 -29.02
CA THR A 50 -5.60 -16.85 -27.71
C THR A 50 -6.31 -18.20 -27.64
N GLU A 51 -7.02 -18.60 -28.70
CA GLU A 51 -7.70 -19.89 -28.79
C GLU A 51 -6.71 -21.09 -28.79
N ALA A 52 -5.59 -20.98 -29.49
CA ALA A 52 -4.52 -21.98 -29.46
C ALA A 52 -3.92 -22.11 -28.05
N LEU A 53 -3.61 -20.98 -27.40
CA LEU A 53 -3.11 -20.96 -26.03
C LEU A 53 -4.11 -21.62 -25.05
N LEU A 54 -5.40 -21.35 -25.22
CA LEU A 54 -6.48 -21.99 -24.47
C LEU A 54 -6.45 -23.51 -24.63
N ARG A 55 -6.51 -23.99 -25.87
CA ARG A 55 -6.61 -25.42 -26.21
C ARG A 55 -5.38 -26.22 -25.82
N GLU A 56 -4.19 -25.71 -26.11
CA GLU A 56 -2.95 -26.47 -26.00
C GLU A 56 -2.32 -26.40 -24.60
N HIS A 57 -2.46 -25.25 -23.94
CA HIS A 57 -1.72 -24.95 -22.72
C HIS A 57 -2.60 -24.80 -21.48
N VAL A 58 -3.71 -24.06 -21.58
CA VAL A 58 -4.51 -23.66 -20.42
C VAL A 58 -5.53 -24.72 -20.01
N LEU A 59 -6.48 -25.06 -20.88
CA LEU A 59 -7.58 -25.97 -20.56
C LEU A 59 -7.11 -27.35 -20.05
N PRO A 60 -6.06 -27.98 -20.61
CA PRO A 60 -5.58 -29.27 -20.12
C PRO A 60 -5.03 -29.24 -18.69
N ARG A 61 -4.79 -28.04 -18.13
CA ARG A 61 -4.05 -27.84 -16.87
C ARG A 61 -4.77 -26.93 -15.88
N SER A 62 -5.92 -26.35 -16.23
CA SER A 62 -6.62 -25.36 -15.41
C SER A 62 -7.28 -25.94 -14.17
N ALA A 63 -7.48 -27.26 -14.12
CA ALA A 63 -8.13 -27.96 -13.00
C ALA A 63 -9.47 -27.33 -12.55
N GLY A 64 -10.23 -26.79 -13.51
CA GLY A 64 -11.52 -26.14 -13.23
C GLY A 64 -11.44 -24.71 -12.72
N LEU A 65 -10.27 -24.06 -12.75
CA LEU A 65 -10.20 -22.61 -12.53
C LEU A 65 -11.03 -21.86 -13.58
N PRO A 66 -11.79 -20.82 -13.18
CA PRO A 66 -12.49 -19.94 -14.12
C PRO A 66 -11.54 -19.27 -15.12
N ILE A 67 -11.97 -19.19 -16.37
CA ILE A 67 -11.18 -18.67 -17.49
C ILE A 67 -11.88 -17.47 -18.13
N VAL A 68 -11.14 -16.36 -18.23
CA VAL A 68 -11.51 -15.16 -18.99
C VAL A 68 -10.62 -15.11 -20.25
N ALA A 69 -11.22 -15.10 -21.44
CA ALA A 69 -10.47 -15.02 -22.69
C ALA A 69 -10.42 -13.58 -23.24
N GLY A 70 -9.25 -13.19 -23.75
CA GLY A 70 -9.09 -11.97 -24.53
C GLY A 70 -9.67 -12.12 -25.93
N VAL A 71 -10.48 -11.16 -26.35
CA VAL A 71 -11.05 -11.09 -27.70
C VAL A 71 -10.74 -9.74 -28.33
N PHE A 72 -10.16 -9.79 -29.52
CA PHE A 72 -9.97 -8.65 -30.39
C PHE A 72 -11.26 -8.41 -31.16
N ALA A 73 -11.91 -7.29 -30.87
CA ALA A 73 -13.24 -6.98 -31.42
C ALA A 73 -13.24 -6.73 -32.93
N ALA A 74 -12.12 -6.27 -33.49
CA ALA A 74 -11.95 -5.96 -34.91
C ALA A 74 -11.33 -7.10 -35.73
N ASP A 75 -11.45 -8.35 -35.26
CA ASP A 75 -10.97 -9.53 -36.00
C ASP A 75 -11.75 -9.71 -37.31
N PRO A 76 -11.09 -9.59 -38.48
CA PRO A 76 -11.77 -9.72 -39.77
C PRO A 76 -11.92 -11.18 -40.24
N THR A 77 -11.31 -12.13 -39.53
CA THR A 77 -11.18 -13.53 -39.99
C THR A 77 -12.40 -14.38 -39.67
N LEU A 78 -13.12 -14.04 -38.60
CA LEU A 78 -14.27 -14.79 -38.12
C LEU A 78 -15.33 -13.82 -37.56
N PRO A 79 -16.62 -13.99 -37.90
CA PRO A 79 -17.69 -13.21 -37.28
C PRO A 79 -17.68 -13.32 -35.75
N LEU A 80 -18.00 -12.23 -35.07
CA LEU A 80 -17.94 -12.15 -33.61
C LEU A 80 -18.78 -13.23 -32.91
N ASP A 81 -20.01 -13.46 -33.36
CA ASP A 81 -20.89 -14.46 -32.76
C ASP A 81 -20.34 -15.88 -32.89
N ASP A 82 -19.73 -16.21 -34.03
CA ASP A 82 -19.08 -17.50 -34.24
C ASP A 82 -17.84 -17.63 -33.33
N ARG A 83 -17.08 -16.55 -33.15
CA ARG A 83 -15.94 -16.52 -32.21
C ARG A 83 -16.39 -16.75 -30.78
N LEU A 84 -17.44 -16.05 -30.33
CA LEU A 84 -17.98 -16.18 -28.98
C LEU A 84 -18.58 -17.58 -28.75
N SER A 85 -19.27 -18.15 -29.75
CA SER A 85 -19.79 -19.52 -29.68
C SER A 85 -18.66 -20.54 -29.50
N ARG A 86 -17.57 -20.43 -30.27
CA ARG A 86 -16.40 -21.31 -30.12
C ARG A 86 -15.77 -21.25 -28.74
N LEU A 87 -15.66 -20.04 -28.17
CA LEU A 87 -15.13 -19.86 -26.81
C LEU A 87 -16.08 -20.46 -25.77
N LYS A 88 -17.40 -20.34 -25.97
CA LYS A 88 -18.39 -20.99 -25.10
C LYS A 88 -18.26 -22.51 -25.12
N ASP A 89 -18.12 -23.09 -26.31
CA ASP A 89 -17.96 -24.54 -26.51
C ASP A 89 -16.65 -25.06 -25.88
N LEU A 90 -15.63 -24.21 -25.77
CA LEU A 90 -14.39 -24.49 -25.06
C LEU A 90 -14.51 -24.45 -23.54
N GLY A 91 -15.64 -24.01 -22.98
CA GLY A 91 -15.84 -23.82 -21.56
C GLY A 91 -15.24 -22.52 -21.01
N VAL A 92 -15.02 -21.51 -21.86
CA VAL A 92 -14.64 -20.17 -21.39
C VAL A 92 -15.84 -19.53 -20.68
N GLU A 93 -15.60 -18.96 -19.50
CA GLU A 93 -16.64 -18.38 -18.64
C GLU A 93 -16.75 -16.87 -18.79
N GLY A 94 -15.65 -16.19 -19.13
CA GLY A 94 -15.63 -14.75 -19.31
C GLY A 94 -14.85 -14.23 -20.51
N ILE A 95 -15.11 -12.97 -20.86
CA ILE A 95 -14.53 -12.27 -22.00
C ILE A 95 -13.97 -10.92 -21.58
N THR A 96 -12.82 -10.53 -22.14
CA THR A 96 -12.25 -9.17 -22.03
C THR A 96 -11.80 -8.68 -23.41
N ASN A 97 -11.85 -7.37 -23.67
CA ASN A 97 -11.28 -6.79 -24.88
C ASN A 97 -9.75 -6.88 -24.85
N TRP A 98 -9.16 -7.64 -25.77
CA TRP A 98 -7.71 -7.73 -25.92
C TRP A 98 -7.29 -8.21 -27.33
N PRO A 99 -6.30 -7.59 -27.99
CA PRO A 99 -5.53 -6.42 -27.55
C PRO A 99 -6.41 -5.18 -27.37
N ALA A 100 -6.18 -4.45 -26.28
CA ALA A 100 -7.00 -3.28 -25.96
C ALA A 100 -6.59 -2.09 -26.83
N MET A 101 -7.54 -1.52 -27.58
CA MET A 101 -7.25 -0.44 -28.53
C MET A 101 -6.71 0.82 -27.87
N GLY A 102 -7.01 1.02 -26.58
CA GLY A 102 -6.49 2.14 -25.79
C GLY A 102 -4.97 2.19 -25.64
N PHE A 103 -4.23 1.12 -25.98
CA PHE A 103 -2.75 1.17 -26.07
C PHE A 103 -2.24 1.92 -27.31
N LEU A 104 -3.10 2.20 -28.29
CA LEU A 104 -2.78 3.02 -29.45
C LEU A 104 -3.15 4.48 -29.22
N ASP A 105 -2.16 5.35 -29.19
CA ASP A 105 -2.33 6.77 -28.92
C ASP A 105 -2.17 7.64 -30.18
N GLY A 106 -2.32 8.96 -29.99
CA GLY A 106 -2.12 9.97 -31.03
C GLY A 106 -3.10 9.86 -32.21
N ALA A 107 -2.61 10.23 -33.40
CA ALA A 107 -3.41 10.27 -34.63
C ALA A 107 -3.94 8.88 -35.03
N THR A 108 -3.17 7.83 -34.76
CA THR A 108 -3.55 6.45 -35.09
C THR A 108 -4.76 6.00 -34.28
N GLY A 109 -4.72 6.19 -32.96
CA GLY A 109 -5.86 5.84 -32.09
C GLY A 109 -7.12 6.64 -32.44
N ALA A 110 -6.96 7.95 -32.71
CA ALA A 110 -8.08 8.81 -33.11
C ALA A 110 -8.73 8.38 -34.43
N GLN A 111 -7.91 7.99 -35.42
CA GLN A 111 -8.40 7.51 -36.70
C GLN A 111 -9.13 6.16 -36.56
N LEU A 112 -8.59 5.23 -35.79
CA LEU A 112 -9.23 3.94 -35.53
C LEU A 112 -10.58 4.09 -34.83
N GLU A 113 -10.68 5.02 -33.88
CA GLU A 113 -11.97 5.33 -33.24
C GLU A 113 -12.96 5.97 -34.24
N ALA A 114 -12.50 6.86 -35.12
CA ALA A 114 -13.32 7.47 -36.16
C ALA A 114 -13.82 6.44 -37.21
N ASP A 115 -13.00 5.44 -37.50
CA ASP A 115 -13.31 4.32 -38.40
C ASP A 115 -14.16 3.24 -37.70
N GLY A 116 -14.54 3.43 -36.43
CA GLY A 116 -15.36 2.49 -35.67
C GLY A 116 -14.61 1.23 -35.20
N LEU A 117 -13.28 1.24 -35.22
CA LEU A 117 -12.41 0.13 -34.81
C LEU A 117 -11.81 0.33 -33.41
N GLY A 118 -12.29 1.30 -32.66
CA GLY A 118 -11.79 1.64 -31.33
C GLY A 118 -12.63 1.07 -30.18
N SER A 119 -12.56 1.76 -29.06
CA SER A 119 -13.21 1.43 -27.78
C SER A 119 -14.74 1.27 -27.87
N THR A 120 -15.38 1.91 -28.85
CA THR A 120 -16.81 1.74 -29.14
C THR A 120 -17.14 0.30 -29.57
N LEU A 121 -16.37 -0.25 -30.50
CA LEU A 121 -16.54 -1.64 -30.96
C LEU A 121 -16.21 -2.65 -29.86
N GLU A 122 -15.21 -2.36 -29.02
CA GLU A 122 -14.88 -3.18 -27.85
C GLU A 122 -16.06 -3.25 -26.87
N ALA A 123 -16.75 -2.14 -26.64
CA ALA A 123 -17.92 -2.09 -25.76
C ALA A 123 -19.11 -2.87 -26.35
N GLU A 124 -19.37 -2.75 -27.66
CA GLU A 124 -20.40 -3.54 -28.36
C GLU A 124 -20.10 -5.04 -28.28
N MET A 125 -18.83 -5.43 -28.46
CA MET A 125 -18.38 -6.80 -28.32
C MET A 125 -18.61 -7.34 -26.91
N LEU A 126 -18.30 -6.56 -25.86
CA LEU A 126 -18.56 -6.95 -24.48
C LEU A 126 -20.07 -7.04 -24.20
N ALA A 127 -20.89 -6.11 -24.70
CA ALA A 127 -22.34 -6.18 -24.59
C ALA A 127 -22.87 -7.49 -25.20
N ARG A 128 -22.39 -7.84 -26.39
CA ARG A 128 -22.79 -9.07 -27.08
C ARG A 128 -22.34 -10.34 -26.35
N ALA A 129 -21.12 -10.36 -25.81
CA ALA A 129 -20.65 -11.46 -24.97
C ALA A 129 -21.54 -11.65 -23.73
N ARG A 130 -21.96 -10.55 -23.09
CA ARG A 130 -22.87 -10.61 -21.95
C ARG A 130 -24.23 -11.21 -22.31
N GLU A 131 -24.78 -10.87 -23.48
CA GLU A 131 -26.04 -11.49 -23.96
C GLU A 131 -25.93 -13.01 -24.12
N LEU A 132 -24.75 -13.51 -24.48
CA LEU A 132 -24.43 -14.96 -24.56
C LEU A 132 -24.05 -15.57 -23.19
N GLY A 133 -24.25 -14.82 -22.11
CA GLY A 133 -24.05 -15.27 -20.73
C GLY A 133 -22.58 -15.44 -20.33
N PHE A 134 -21.67 -14.69 -20.94
CA PHE A 134 -20.30 -14.56 -20.42
C PHE A 134 -20.24 -13.54 -19.28
N VAL A 135 -19.31 -13.74 -18.34
CA VAL A 135 -18.88 -12.67 -17.43
C VAL A 135 -17.92 -11.75 -18.19
N THR A 136 -18.18 -10.46 -18.20
CA THR A 136 -17.48 -9.50 -19.05
C THR A 136 -16.61 -8.55 -18.23
N PHE A 137 -15.38 -8.36 -18.70
CA PHE A 137 -14.41 -7.44 -18.14
C PHE A 137 -14.00 -6.41 -19.19
N GLY A 138 -14.18 -5.12 -18.89
CA GLY A 138 -13.64 -4.04 -19.72
C GLY A 138 -12.19 -3.75 -19.33
N PHE A 139 -11.23 -4.00 -20.22
CA PHE A 139 -9.84 -3.60 -20.07
C PHE A 139 -9.68 -2.14 -20.51
N ALA A 140 -9.42 -1.25 -19.55
CA ALA A 140 -9.42 0.19 -19.74
C ALA A 140 -8.09 0.83 -19.32
N LEU A 141 -7.64 1.80 -20.13
CA LEU A 141 -6.43 2.59 -19.89
C LEU A 141 -6.72 4.05 -19.55
N ASN A 142 -7.95 4.51 -19.80
CA ASN A 142 -8.37 5.89 -19.58
C ASN A 142 -9.83 5.93 -19.09
N VAL A 143 -10.24 7.08 -18.55
CA VAL A 143 -11.58 7.27 -17.96
C VAL A 143 -12.69 7.08 -18.98
N ARG A 144 -12.49 7.50 -20.23
CA ARG A 144 -13.50 7.40 -21.29
C ARG A 144 -13.85 5.95 -21.59
N ASP A 145 -12.85 5.07 -21.65
CA ASP A 145 -13.07 3.64 -21.87
C ASP A 145 -13.77 2.99 -20.67
N VAL A 146 -13.39 3.38 -19.44
CA VAL A 146 -14.09 2.94 -18.23
C VAL A 146 -15.58 3.28 -18.31
N GLU A 147 -15.91 4.55 -18.56
CA GLU A 147 -17.32 4.99 -18.65
C GLU A 147 -18.09 4.22 -19.72
N ARG A 148 -17.49 4.04 -20.89
CA ARG A 148 -18.11 3.32 -21.99
C ARG A 148 -18.38 1.85 -21.65
N PHE A 149 -17.44 1.16 -21.01
CA PHE A 149 -17.65 -0.23 -20.61
C PHE A 149 -18.70 -0.36 -19.50
N LEU A 150 -18.78 0.62 -18.59
CA LEU A 150 -19.83 0.65 -17.57
C LEU A 150 -21.23 0.81 -18.16
N ASP A 151 -21.35 1.64 -19.21
CA ASP A 151 -22.63 1.91 -19.90
C ASP A 151 -23.19 0.65 -20.59
N VAL A 152 -22.33 -0.25 -21.06
CA VAL A 152 -22.75 -1.55 -21.65
C VAL A 152 -22.92 -2.68 -20.64
N GLY A 153 -22.76 -2.40 -19.35
CA GLY A 153 -23.21 -3.33 -18.32
C GLY A 153 -22.14 -4.23 -17.69
N VAL A 154 -20.85 -4.12 -18.02
CA VAL A 154 -19.82 -5.11 -17.64
C VAL A 154 -19.73 -5.41 -16.14
N GLU A 155 -19.40 -6.65 -15.80
CA GLU A 155 -19.27 -7.12 -14.40
C GLU A 155 -17.99 -6.63 -13.73
N GLY A 156 -16.93 -6.37 -14.50
CA GLY A 156 -15.68 -5.84 -13.97
C GLY A 156 -14.94 -4.94 -14.94
N ILE A 157 -14.03 -4.14 -14.38
CA ILE A 157 -13.09 -3.31 -15.13
C ILE A 157 -11.67 -3.72 -14.72
N ILE A 158 -10.86 -4.05 -15.73
CA ILE A 158 -9.43 -4.24 -15.60
C ILE A 158 -8.77 -2.89 -15.87
N LEU A 159 -8.14 -2.34 -14.83
CA LEU A 159 -7.54 -1.01 -14.79
C LEU A 159 -6.03 -1.15 -15.02
N ASP A 160 -5.57 -0.77 -16.21
CA ASP A 160 -4.14 -0.79 -16.51
C ASP A 160 -3.40 0.29 -15.71
N VAL A 161 -2.27 -0.09 -15.13
CA VAL A 161 -1.41 0.83 -14.36
C VAL A 161 -0.03 0.98 -14.99
N GLY A 162 0.07 0.76 -16.31
CA GLY A 162 1.27 0.97 -17.12
C GLY A 162 2.06 -0.29 -17.41
N LEU A 163 3.22 -0.10 -18.04
CA LEU A 163 4.11 -1.19 -18.44
C LEU A 163 5.00 -1.65 -17.30
N THR A 164 5.24 -2.96 -17.23
CA THR A 164 6.17 -3.53 -16.26
C THR A 164 7.61 -3.30 -16.72
N HIS A 165 8.32 -2.42 -16.02
CA HIS A 165 9.75 -2.17 -16.25
C HIS A 165 10.60 -2.79 -15.13
N VAL A 166 11.76 -3.32 -15.48
CA VAL A 166 12.78 -3.73 -14.49
C VAL A 166 13.72 -2.54 -14.29
N SER A 167 13.43 -1.68 -13.32
CA SER A 167 14.35 -0.61 -12.92
C SER A 167 15.34 -1.13 -11.87
N GLY A 168 16.64 -0.89 -12.09
CA GLY A 168 17.69 -1.16 -11.10
C GLY A 168 17.80 -0.08 -10.02
N ASP A 169 17.15 1.08 -10.20
CA ASP A 169 17.14 2.18 -9.25
C ASP A 169 15.86 2.15 -8.39
N ILE A 170 16.06 1.97 -7.07
CA ILE A 170 15.01 1.94 -6.05
C ILE A 170 14.18 3.24 -6.06
N ARG A 171 14.81 4.39 -6.32
CA ARG A 171 14.10 5.68 -6.31
C ARG A 171 13.14 5.77 -7.49
N THR A 172 13.61 5.42 -8.68
CA THR A 172 12.76 5.39 -9.88
C THR A 172 11.59 4.42 -9.68
N LYS A 173 11.84 3.22 -9.14
CA LYS A 173 10.77 2.25 -8.87
C LYS A 173 9.67 2.80 -7.94
N ARG A 174 10.07 3.50 -6.87
CA ARG A 174 9.11 4.10 -5.92
C ARG A 174 8.26 5.18 -6.58
N ASP A 175 8.85 6.01 -7.44
CA ASP A 175 8.12 7.05 -8.17
C ASP A 175 7.13 6.45 -9.17
N ASP A 176 7.57 5.42 -9.91
CA ASP A 176 6.71 4.71 -10.86
C ASP A 176 5.50 4.11 -10.12
N LEU A 177 5.72 3.49 -8.95
CA LEU A 177 4.65 2.92 -8.12
C LEU A 177 3.66 3.99 -7.64
N GLN A 178 4.16 5.14 -7.19
CA GLN A 178 3.30 6.26 -6.79
C GLN A 178 2.47 6.79 -7.96
N GLN A 179 3.06 6.89 -9.16
CA GLN A 179 2.35 7.30 -10.36
C GLN A 179 1.27 6.27 -10.77
N ALA A 180 1.59 4.98 -10.68
CA ALA A 180 0.66 3.89 -10.93
C ALA A 180 -0.56 3.94 -9.99
N ILE A 181 -0.33 4.16 -8.68
CA ILE A 181 -1.40 4.33 -7.69
C ILE A 181 -2.28 5.54 -8.03
N SER A 182 -1.68 6.66 -8.41
CA SER A 182 -2.41 7.86 -8.79
C SER A 182 -3.30 7.63 -10.02
N GLY A 183 -2.76 7.03 -11.08
CA GLY A 183 -3.52 6.69 -12.29
C GLY A 183 -4.66 5.71 -11.98
N LEU A 184 -4.38 4.69 -11.18
CA LEU A 184 -5.37 3.70 -10.74
C LEU A 184 -6.54 4.35 -9.99
N ASN A 185 -6.27 5.30 -9.09
CA ASN A 185 -7.30 6.00 -8.33
C ASN A 185 -8.18 6.87 -9.25
N GLN A 186 -7.58 7.51 -10.26
CA GLN A 186 -8.33 8.28 -11.25
C GLN A 186 -9.31 7.39 -12.03
N LEU A 187 -8.86 6.23 -12.52
CA LEU A 187 -9.73 5.31 -13.25
C LEU A 187 -10.78 4.67 -12.34
N SER A 188 -10.38 4.25 -11.12
CA SER A 188 -11.26 3.62 -10.13
C SER A 188 -12.43 4.53 -9.75
N LYS A 189 -12.23 5.85 -9.76
CA LYS A 189 -13.29 6.84 -9.50
C LYS A 189 -14.41 6.77 -10.53
N ALA A 190 -14.10 6.56 -11.81
CA ALA A 190 -15.13 6.44 -12.85
C ALA A 190 -16.02 5.19 -12.63
N VAL A 191 -15.45 4.13 -12.04
CA VAL A 191 -16.15 2.90 -11.65
C VAL A 191 -17.12 3.11 -10.48
N GLU A 192 -16.95 4.14 -9.65
CA GLU A 192 -17.84 4.41 -8.51
C GLU A 192 -19.29 4.70 -8.92
N ARG A 193 -19.55 5.04 -10.20
CA ARG A 193 -20.91 5.13 -10.76
C ARG A 193 -21.68 3.80 -10.71
N ARG A 194 -20.96 2.67 -10.65
CA ARG A 194 -21.50 1.31 -10.49
C ARG A 194 -20.70 0.54 -9.44
N PRO A 195 -20.99 0.75 -8.13
CA PRO A 195 -20.22 0.17 -7.03
C PRO A 195 -20.15 -1.36 -7.02
N GLU A 196 -21.10 -2.03 -7.68
CA GLU A 196 -21.14 -3.48 -7.85
C GLU A 196 -20.08 -4.00 -8.83
N CYS A 197 -19.51 -3.14 -9.66
CA CYS A 197 -18.53 -3.51 -10.67
C CYS A 197 -17.17 -3.83 -10.03
N VAL A 198 -16.57 -4.96 -10.42
CA VAL A 198 -15.30 -5.43 -9.86
C VAL A 198 -14.13 -4.63 -10.43
N LYS A 199 -13.27 -4.06 -9.57
CA LYS A 199 -12.07 -3.30 -9.95
C LYS A 199 -10.83 -4.17 -9.85
N ILE A 200 -10.11 -4.37 -10.96
CA ILE A 200 -8.90 -5.21 -10.99
C ILE A 200 -7.73 -4.37 -11.51
N ALA A 201 -6.71 -4.10 -10.68
CA ALA A 201 -5.49 -3.48 -11.16
C ALA A 201 -4.69 -4.46 -12.05
N PHE A 202 -4.06 -3.96 -13.11
CA PHE A 202 -3.29 -4.78 -14.03
C PHE A 202 -1.95 -4.15 -14.38
N GLY A 203 -0.88 -4.95 -14.27
CA GLY A 203 0.44 -4.60 -14.80
C GLY A 203 1.21 -3.56 -13.97
N GLY A 204 1.97 -2.72 -14.68
CA GLY A 204 2.75 -1.62 -14.13
C GLY A 204 3.96 -2.02 -13.28
N PRO A 205 4.41 -1.14 -12.37
CA PRO A 205 5.55 -1.35 -11.48
C PRO A 205 5.27 -2.31 -10.32
N ILE A 206 4.06 -2.87 -10.25
CA ILE A 206 3.62 -3.80 -9.19
C ILE A 206 4.28 -5.16 -9.44
N THR A 207 5.45 -5.36 -8.82
CA THR A 207 6.29 -6.54 -9.07
C THR A 207 6.60 -7.35 -7.82
N THR A 208 6.34 -6.79 -6.63
CA THR A 208 6.49 -7.48 -5.34
C THR A 208 5.24 -7.35 -4.48
N SER A 209 5.19 -8.11 -3.39
CA SER A 209 4.07 -8.09 -2.43
C SER A 209 3.97 -6.76 -1.70
N GLU A 210 5.10 -6.10 -1.48
CA GLU A 210 5.18 -4.79 -0.84
C GLU A 210 4.58 -3.72 -1.77
N ASP A 211 4.90 -3.78 -3.07
CA ASP A 211 4.31 -2.90 -4.08
C ASP A 211 2.78 -3.05 -4.08
N LEU A 212 2.29 -4.31 -4.09
CA LEU A 212 0.86 -4.59 -4.08
C LEU A 212 0.18 -4.14 -2.77
N ALA A 213 0.84 -4.29 -1.63
CA ALA A 213 0.33 -3.81 -0.34
C ALA A 213 0.24 -2.30 -0.28
N GLU A 214 1.18 -1.58 -0.90
CA GLU A 214 1.07 -0.13 -1.06
C GLU A 214 -0.13 0.25 -1.93
N VAL A 215 -0.34 -0.45 -3.05
CA VAL A 215 -1.49 -0.23 -3.93
C VAL A 215 -2.82 -0.48 -3.20
N PHE A 216 -2.97 -1.58 -2.46
CA PHE A 216 -4.21 -1.83 -1.70
C PHE A 216 -4.45 -0.80 -0.59
N ARG A 217 -3.38 -0.34 0.09
CA ARG A 217 -3.51 0.68 1.14
C ARG A 217 -3.96 2.04 0.61
N HIS A 218 -3.63 2.34 -0.64
CA HIS A 218 -3.84 3.66 -1.23
C HIS A 218 -4.84 3.68 -2.40
N SER A 219 -5.52 2.58 -2.70
CA SER A 219 -6.54 2.51 -3.76
C SER A 219 -7.74 1.65 -3.38
N SER A 220 -8.83 1.79 -4.13
CA SER A 220 -10.10 1.08 -3.89
C SER A 220 -10.32 -0.12 -4.82
N ILE A 221 -9.25 -0.85 -5.15
CA ILE A 221 -9.32 -2.04 -5.99
C ILE A 221 -9.79 -3.28 -5.24
N HIS A 222 -10.42 -4.20 -5.97
CA HIS A 222 -10.83 -5.48 -5.44
C HIS A 222 -9.76 -6.55 -5.67
N GLY A 223 -9.00 -6.49 -6.77
CA GLY A 223 -7.98 -7.50 -7.05
C GLY A 223 -6.85 -7.00 -7.94
N PHE A 224 -5.90 -7.90 -8.18
CA PHE A 224 -4.79 -7.68 -9.09
C PHE A 224 -4.71 -8.82 -10.11
N ALA A 225 -4.40 -8.46 -11.35
CA ALA A 225 -4.09 -9.39 -12.44
C ALA A 225 -2.72 -9.06 -13.03
N GLY A 226 -1.91 -10.09 -13.30
CA GLY A 226 -0.57 -9.88 -13.85
C GLY A 226 -0.11 -11.06 -14.69
N GLY A 227 0.77 -10.76 -15.65
CA GLY A 227 1.51 -11.75 -16.45
C GLY A 227 3.00 -11.67 -16.16
N SER A 228 3.64 -10.57 -16.57
CA SER A 228 5.09 -10.34 -16.47
C SER A 228 5.70 -10.51 -15.07
N VAL A 229 4.90 -10.35 -14.01
CA VAL A 229 5.35 -10.56 -12.62
C VAL A 229 5.51 -12.05 -12.27
N PHE A 230 4.74 -12.93 -12.92
CA PHE A 230 4.71 -14.37 -12.65
C PHE A 230 5.61 -15.16 -13.61
N GLU A 231 5.96 -14.60 -14.76
CA GLU A 231 6.72 -15.29 -15.82
C GLU A 231 8.22 -15.04 -15.70
N ARG A 232 8.80 -15.39 -14.54
CA ARG A 232 10.25 -15.32 -14.27
C ARG A 232 10.79 -16.71 -13.94
N LEU A 233 12.04 -16.97 -14.32
CA LEU A 233 12.72 -18.22 -14.00
C LEU A 233 13.32 -18.15 -12.57
N PRO A 234 13.19 -19.20 -11.74
CA PRO A 234 12.43 -20.44 -11.95
C PRO A 234 10.91 -20.27 -11.75
N VAL A 235 10.11 -20.75 -12.73
CA VAL A 235 8.66 -20.46 -12.83
C VAL A 235 7.84 -20.99 -11.65
N SER A 236 7.97 -22.27 -11.30
CA SER A 236 7.09 -22.89 -10.28
C SER A 236 7.25 -22.25 -8.89
N GLU A 237 8.48 -21.97 -8.51
CA GLU A 237 8.79 -21.39 -7.20
C GLU A 237 8.39 -19.91 -7.13
N ILE A 238 8.70 -19.13 -8.18
CA ILE A 238 8.37 -17.70 -8.22
C ILE A 238 6.86 -17.46 -8.37
N VAL A 239 6.18 -18.17 -9.28
CA VAL A 239 4.72 -18.04 -9.45
C VAL A 239 4.03 -18.37 -8.12
N GLY A 240 4.39 -19.50 -7.51
CA GLY A 240 3.78 -19.94 -6.26
C GLY A 240 4.05 -18.98 -5.10
N ALA A 241 5.29 -18.55 -4.91
CA ALA A 241 5.65 -17.63 -3.84
C ALA A 241 4.98 -16.26 -4.02
N THR A 242 5.02 -15.70 -5.23
CA THR A 242 4.43 -14.39 -5.53
C THR A 242 2.91 -14.43 -5.39
N LEU A 243 2.22 -15.46 -5.90
CA LEU A 243 0.77 -15.58 -5.76
C LEU A 243 0.32 -15.71 -4.31
N ARG A 244 0.99 -16.57 -3.52
CA ARG A 244 0.65 -16.71 -2.10
C ARG A 244 0.80 -15.38 -1.35
N ARG A 245 1.89 -14.65 -1.61
CA ARG A 245 2.10 -13.31 -1.02
C ARG A 245 1.11 -12.26 -1.55
N PHE A 246 0.69 -12.35 -2.80
CA PHE A 246 -0.27 -11.38 -3.36
C PHE A 246 -1.68 -11.63 -2.79
N LYS A 247 -2.08 -12.89 -2.68
CA LYS A 247 -3.33 -13.26 -2.01
C LYS A 247 -3.33 -12.86 -0.54
N SER A 248 -2.18 -12.95 0.15
CA SER A 248 -2.10 -12.56 1.56
C SER A 248 -2.43 -11.10 1.79
N VAL A 249 -1.88 -10.23 0.94
CA VAL A 249 -2.18 -8.81 0.96
C VAL A 249 -3.67 -8.57 0.71
N ALA A 250 -4.23 -9.17 -0.33
CA ALA A 250 -5.65 -8.97 -0.68
C ALA A 250 -6.62 -9.44 0.41
N VAL A 251 -6.32 -10.53 1.13
CA VAL A 251 -7.14 -11.06 2.22
C VAL A 251 -7.04 -10.19 3.47
N SER A 252 -5.82 -9.79 3.86
CA SER A 252 -5.57 -8.92 5.02
C SER A 252 -6.32 -7.58 4.90
N GLU A 253 -6.30 -6.99 3.71
CA GLU A 253 -6.92 -5.68 3.46
C GLU A 253 -8.47 -5.76 3.37
N ARG A 254 -9.04 -6.87 2.87
CA ARG A 254 -10.51 -7.09 2.85
C ARG A 254 -11.09 -7.40 4.25
N GLY A 255 -10.32 -8.06 5.12
CA GLY A 255 -10.73 -8.44 6.48
C GLY A 255 -10.91 -7.26 7.46
N ASN A 256 -10.31 -6.10 7.18
CA ASN A 256 -10.37 -4.91 8.02
C ASN A 256 -11.60 -4.00 7.77
N SER A 257 -12.66 -4.52 7.15
CA SER A 257 -13.81 -3.74 6.67
C SER A 257 -14.95 -3.51 7.69
N THR A 258 -14.74 -3.77 8.98
CA THR A 258 -15.73 -3.39 10.02
C THR A 258 -15.13 -2.39 11.03
N SER A 259 -15.57 -1.14 10.93
CA SER A 259 -15.55 -0.09 11.97
C SER A 259 -14.21 0.54 12.41
N ALA A 260 -13.02 0.11 11.96
CA ALA A 260 -11.76 0.79 12.25
C ALA A 260 -11.26 1.65 11.08
N LEU A 261 -10.54 2.74 11.36
CA LEU A 261 -9.71 3.39 10.34
C LEU A 261 -8.72 2.33 9.82
N GLN A 262 -8.85 1.91 8.56
CA GLN A 262 -8.08 0.79 8.01
C GLN A 262 -6.58 0.90 8.37
N GLY A 263 -6.05 -0.11 9.05
CA GLY A 263 -4.64 -0.17 9.47
C GLY A 263 -4.29 0.56 10.78
N VAL A 264 -5.10 1.49 11.30
CA VAL A 264 -4.85 2.14 12.61
C VAL A 264 -5.68 1.49 13.69
N ILE A 265 -5.03 0.70 14.54
CA ILE A 265 -5.67 -0.12 15.57
C ILE A 265 -5.55 0.53 16.95
N GLY A 266 -6.65 0.56 17.69
CA GLY A 266 -6.69 1.00 19.08
C GLY A 266 -8.10 1.08 19.64
N ARG A 267 -8.29 0.69 20.89
CA ARG A 267 -9.54 0.77 21.66
C ARG A 267 -9.43 1.69 22.88
N THR A 268 -8.21 2.10 23.26
CA THR A 268 -8.00 3.02 24.36
C THR A 268 -8.69 4.38 24.14
N PRO A 269 -9.17 5.06 25.21
CA PRO A 269 -9.82 6.38 25.08
C PRO A 269 -8.96 7.45 24.42
N VAL A 270 -7.63 7.34 24.51
CA VAL A 270 -6.70 8.25 23.81
C VAL A 270 -6.75 8.03 22.30
N MET A 271 -6.75 6.78 21.84
CA MET A 271 -6.85 6.45 20.42
C MET A 271 -8.22 6.79 19.84
N GLN A 272 -9.30 6.58 20.59
CA GLN A 272 -10.65 6.95 20.13
C GLN A 272 -10.78 8.46 19.88
N ARG A 273 -10.22 9.30 20.77
CA ARG A 273 -10.16 10.76 20.56
C ARG A 273 -9.33 11.13 19.32
N ILE A 274 -8.23 10.42 19.07
CA ILE A 274 -7.43 10.61 17.84
C ILE A 274 -8.25 10.26 16.60
N PHE A 275 -9.03 9.18 16.63
CA PHE A 275 -9.89 8.78 15.50
C PHE A 275 -10.99 9.80 15.22
N GLU A 276 -11.62 10.35 16.26
CA GLU A 276 -12.57 11.46 16.13
C GLU A 276 -11.92 12.70 15.52
N LEU A 277 -10.71 13.04 15.97
CA LEU A 277 -9.96 14.17 15.43
C LEU A 277 -9.61 13.96 13.95
N ILE A 278 -9.14 12.77 13.57
CA ILE A 278 -8.85 12.40 12.17
C ILE A 278 -10.11 12.59 11.32
N ARG A 279 -11.26 12.06 11.75
CA ARG A 279 -12.53 12.18 11.01
C ARG A 279 -12.98 13.64 10.84
N ARG A 280 -12.68 14.51 11.81
CA ARG A 280 -13.02 15.93 11.77
C ARG A 280 -12.08 16.75 10.88
N VAL A 281 -10.81 16.39 10.86
CA VAL A 281 -9.73 17.13 10.18
C VAL A 281 -9.54 16.67 8.74
N ALA A 282 -9.77 15.39 8.45
CA ALA A 282 -9.57 14.83 7.12
C ALA A 282 -10.34 15.58 6.01
N PRO A 283 -11.61 15.99 6.20
CA PRO A 283 -12.36 16.72 5.18
C PRO A 283 -11.84 18.14 4.86
N GLN A 284 -10.98 18.70 5.72
CA GLN A 284 -10.51 20.09 5.63
C GLN A 284 -9.23 20.19 4.80
N ASP A 285 -9.12 21.20 3.94
CA ASP A 285 -7.92 21.47 3.15
C ASP A 285 -6.89 22.30 3.94
N ILE A 286 -6.38 21.69 5.01
CA ILE A 286 -5.39 22.30 5.91
C ILE A 286 -4.18 21.41 6.09
N THR A 287 -3.08 22.03 6.52
CA THR A 287 -1.87 21.33 6.93
C THR A 287 -2.06 20.65 8.29
N VAL A 288 -1.53 19.45 8.42
CA VAL A 288 -1.60 18.67 9.66
C VAL A 288 -0.22 18.16 10.01
N CYS A 289 0.20 18.38 11.26
CA CYS A 289 1.43 17.83 11.82
C CYS A 289 1.10 16.64 12.72
N ILE A 290 1.68 15.47 12.44
CA ILE A 290 1.51 14.24 13.19
C ILE A 290 2.79 14.01 13.99
N GLU A 291 2.73 14.17 15.30
CA GLU A 291 3.89 13.98 16.17
C GLU A 291 3.74 12.69 16.98
N GLY A 292 4.86 12.03 17.28
CA GLY A 292 4.88 10.84 18.10
C GLY A 292 6.15 10.04 17.87
N GLU A 293 6.53 9.20 18.83
CA GLU A 293 7.76 8.41 18.77
C GLU A 293 7.84 7.53 17.50
N SER A 294 9.06 7.07 17.18
CA SER A 294 9.26 6.14 16.07
C SER A 294 8.44 4.87 16.28
N GLY A 295 7.84 4.35 15.21
CA GLY A 295 7.04 3.12 15.26
C GLY A 295 5.64 3.25 15.87
N THR A 296 5.13 4.45 16.17
CA THR A 296 3.77 4.66 16.70
C THR A 296 2.64 4.55 15.67
N GLY A 297 2.96 4.62 14.36
CA GLY A 297 1.99 4.52 13.26
C GLY A 297 1.65 5.85 12.55
N LYS A 298 2.55 6.84 12.56
CA LYS A 298 2.33 8.17 11.95
C LYS A 298 1.94 8.12 10.46
N GLU A 299 2.62 7.28 9.68
CA GLU A 299 2.33 7.09 8.24
C GLU A 299 0.91 6.57 8.00
N LEU A 300 0.45 5.64 8.84
CA LEU A 300 -0.93 5.10 8.76
C LEU A 300 -1.96 6.19 9.06
N VAL A 301 -1.68 7.07 10.02
CA VAL A 301 -2.55 8.23 10.30
C VAL A 301 -2.57 9.21 9.12
N ALA A 302 -1.43 9.49 8.49
CA ALA A 302 -1.36 10.35 7.31
C ALA A 302 -2.17 9.77 6.14
N ALA A 303 -2.03 8.46 5.89
CA ALA A 303 -2.82 7.75 4.88
C ALA A 303 -4.33 7.85 5.18
N GLN A 304 -4.74 7.74 6.44
CA GLN A 304 -6.15 7.88 6.83
C GLN A 304 -6.67 9.30 6.68
N LEU A 305 -5.87 10.32 7.00
CA LEU A 305 -6.22 11.73 6.76
C LEU A 305 -6.44 12.00 5.27
N HIS A 306 -5.61 11.43 4.40
CA HIS A 306 -5.78 11.53 2.96
C HIS A 306 -7.03 10.78 2.48
N ARG A 307 -7.20 9.51 2.88
CA ARG A 307 -8.31 8.64 2.48
C ARG A 307 -9.69 9.19 2.86
N LEU A 308 -9.77 9.93 3.96
CA LEU A 308 -11.02 10.54 4.44
C LEU A 308 -11.19 12.00 3.99
N SER A 309 -10.34 12.49 3.09
CA SER A 309 -10.39 13.86 2.57
C SER A 309 -11.09 13.95 1.22
N PRO A 310 -11.46 15.16 0.75
CA PRO A 310 -11.94 15.36 -0.62
C PRO A 310 -10.87 15.02 -1.67
N ARG A 311 -9.61 14.90 -1.25
CA ARG A 311 -8.45 14.56 -2.09
C ARG A 311 -8.15 13.05 -2.10
N ALA A 312 -8.97 12.18 -1.50
CA ALA A 312 -8.74 10.74 -1.40
C ALA A 312 -8.51 10.02 -2.74
N ASN A 313 -9.06 10.58 -3.83
CA ASN A 313 -8.92 10.04 -5.19
C ASN A 313 -7.81 10.72 -5.99
N HIS A 314 -7.03 11.62 -5.37
CA HIS A 314 -5.86 12.26 -5.94
C HIS A 314 -4.58 11.62 -5.39
N PRO A 315 -3.40 11.85 -6.00
CA PRO A 315 -2.17 11.23 -5.55
C PRO A 315 -1.87 11.47 -4.06
N PHE A 316 -1.45 10.41 -3.36
CA PHE A 316 -0.84 10.48 -2.04
C PHE A 316 0.66 10.22 -2.18
N ILE A 317 1.43 11.29 -2.29
CA ILE A 317 2.88 11.21 -2.48
C ILE A 317 3.55 11.25 -1.12
N THR A 318 4.47 10.33 -0.88
CA THR A 318 5.24 10.28 0.37
C THR A 318 6.70 10.64 0.13
N LEU A 319 7.29 11.38 1.08
CA LEU A 319 8.70 11.76 1.10
C LEU A 319 9.24 11.59 2.52
N ASN A 320 10.30 10.82 2.70
CA ASN A 320 11.01 10.76 3.99
C ASN A 320 12.18 11.76 3.94
N CYS A 321 12.14 12.78 4.79
CA CYS A 321 13.12 13.85 4.81
C CYS A 321 14.50 13.43 5.37
N GLY A 322 14.55 12.43 6.26
CA GLY A 322 15.78 11.91 6.83
C GLY A 322 16.59 11.01 5.89
N ALA A 323 15.94 10.38 4.91
CA ALA A 323 16.58 9.43 3.98
C ALA A 323 17.24 10.09 2.76
N ILE A 324 17.09 11.40 2.58
CA ILE A 324 17.54 12.12 1.37
C ILE A 324 18.82 12.89 1.67
N PRO A 325 19.90 12.67 0.90
CA PRO A 325 21.09 13.50 0.99
C PRO A 325 20.77 14.98 0.75
N GLU A 326 21.34 15.89 1.54
CA GLU A 326 21.04 17.32 1.47
C GLU A 326 21.19 17.90 0.05
N SER A 327 22.19 17.42 -0.71
CA SER A 327 22.45 17.86 -2.09
C SER A 327 21.35 17.51 -3.09
N LEU A 328 20.50 16.53 -2.77
CA LEU A 328 19.41 16.07 -3.64
C LEU A 328 18.04 16.56 -3.17
N MET A 329 17.94 17.24 -2.03
CA MET A 329 16.67 17.63 -1.41
C MET A 329 15.80 18.49 -2.34
N GLU A 330 16.38 19.52 -2.96
CA GLU A 330 15.64 20.41 -3.89
C GLU A 330 15.22 19.68 -5.17
N SER A 331 16.08 18.81 -5.68
CA SER A 331 15.79 17.99 -6.86
C SER A 331 14.68 16.98 -6.61
N GLU A 332 14.61 16.38 -5.42
CA GLU A 332 13.50 15.49 -5.03
C GLU A 332 12.20 16.28 -4.83
N LEU A 333 12.23 17.42 -4.13
CA LEU A 333 11.04 18.23 -3.89
C LEU A 333 10.47 18.86 -5.16
N PHE A 334 11.33 19.46 -5.99
CA PHE A 334 10.94 20.33 -7.11
C PHE A 334 11.23 19.76 -8.49
N GLY A 335 11.98 18.67 -8.57
CA GLY A 335 12.40 18.10 -9.85
C GLY A 335 13.61 18.83 -10.41
N HIS A 336 14.08 18.35 -11.55
CA HIS A 336 15.21 18.94 -12.26
C HIS A 336 15.06 18.83 -13.76
N GLU A 337 15.64 19.80 -14.45
CA GLU A 337 15.85 19.75 -15.89
C GLU A 337 17.09 18.91 -16.24
N ARG A 338 17.14 18.45 -17.50
CA ARG A 338 18.29 17.70 -17.99
C ARG A 338 19.55 18.57 -17.93
N GLY A 339 20.61 18.07 -17.30
CA GLY A 339 21.89 18.77 -17.16
C GLY A 339 21.96 19.75 -15.99
N ALA A 340 20.95 19.78 -15.09
CA ALA A 340 20.94 20.67 -13.93
C ALA A 340 22.10 20.46 -12.95
N PHE A 341 22.64 19.23 -12.87
CA PHE A 341 23.82 18.88 -12.07
C PHE A 341 24.51 17.63 -12.67
N THR A 342 25.72 17.32 -12.19
CA THR A 342 26.45 16.12 -12.61
C THR A 342 25.65 14.85 -12.29
N GLY A 343 25.21 14.12 -13.32
CA GLY A 343 24.34 12.94 -13.20
C GLY A 343 22.86 13.18 -13.53
N ALA A 344 22.46 14.43 -13.83
CA ALA A 344 21.11 14.77 -14.31
C ALA A 344 20.93 14.43 -15.80
N GLU A 345 21.01 13.15 -16.16
CA GLU A 345 20.96 12.68 -17.56
C GLU A 345 19.58 12.88 -18.22
N ARG A 346 18.52 12.92 -17.42
CA ARG A 346 17.13 13.10 -17.87
C ARG A 346 16.43 14.15 -17.00
N ARG A 347 15.38 14.77 -17.55
CA ARG A 347 14.45 15.59 -16.77
C ARG A 347 13.64 14.69 -15.83
N ARG A 348 13.35 15.15 -14.62
CA ARG A 348 12.50 14.44 -13.64
C ARG A 348 11.54 15.42 -12.93
N PRO A 349 10.23 15.11 -12.85
CA PRO A 349 9.29 15.92 -12.09
C PRO A 349 9.57 15.80 -10.58
N GLY A 350 9.31 16.88 -9.84
CA GLY A 350 9.44 16.88 -8.39
C GLY A 350 8.25 16.27 -7.67
N LYS A 351 8.41 15.99 -6.38
CA LYS A 351 7.34 15.47 -5.51
C LYS A 351 6.14 16.40 -5.41
N PHE A 352 6.35 17.71 -5.48
CA PHE A 352 5.24 18.68 -5.54
C PHE A 352 4.43 18.59 -6.84
N GLU A 353 5.10 18.41 -7.98
CA GLU A 353 4.42 18.21 -9.26
C GLU A 353 3.64 16.89 -9.27
N LEU A 354 4.26 15.82 -8.77
CA LEU A 354 3.62 14.49 -8.65
C LEU A 354 2.41 14.51 -7.70
N ALA A 355 2.46 15.35 -6.66
CA ALA A 355 1.38 15.47 -5.67
C ALA A 355 0.30 16.48 -6.06
N ASN A 356 0.37 17.09 -7.24
CA ASN A 356 -0.54 18.14 -7.64
C ASN A 356 -2.02 17.68 -7.58
N ARG A 357 -2.88 18.52 -7.02
CA ARG A 357 -4.28 18.26 -6.60
C ARG A 357 -4.45 17.23 -5.48
N GLY A 358 -3.37 16.54 -5.10
CA GLY A 358 -3.35 15.50 -4.09
C GLY A 358 -2.78 15.94 -2.75
N THR A 359 -2.08 15.02 -2.11
CA THR A 359 -1.50 15.20 -0.78
C THR A 359 -0.04 14.78 -0.80
N LEU A 360 0.84 15.63 -0.26
CA LEU A 360 2.24 15.32 -0.02
C LEU A 360 2.45 15.08 1.47
N PHE A 361 2.84 13.85 1.81
CA PHE A 361 3.21 13.45 3.16
C PHE A 361 4.73 13.54 3.35
N LEU A 362 5.14 14.41 4.26
CA LEU A 362 6.54 14.64 4.64
C LEU A 362 6.84 13.93 5.96
N ASP A 363 7.43 12.74 5.89
CA ASP A 363 7.84 11.98 7.07
C ASP A 363 9.21 12.45 7.58
N GLU A 364 9.39 12.38 8.89
CA GLU A 364 10.61 12.83 9.58
C GLU A 364 10.99 14.28 9.25
N ILE A 365 10.00 15.18 9.22
CA ILE A 365 10.19 16.59 8.85
C ILE A 365 11.21 17.33 9.73
N ALA A 366 11.43 16.85 10.96
CA ALA A 366 12.44 17.36 11.87
C ALA A 366 13.88 17.19 11.37
N ASP A 367 14.11 16.25 10.45
CA ASP A 367 15.41 15.96 9.85
C ASP A 367 15.64 16.74 8.55
N LEU A 368 14.69 17.61 8.17
CA LEU A 368 14.83 18.46 6.99
C LEU A 368 15.97 19.48 7.17
N SER A 369 16.90 19.49 6.23
CA SER A 369 18.05 20.42 6.25
C SER A 369 17.60 21.89 6.25
N PRO A 370 18.42 22.82 6.77
CA PRO A 370 18.08 24.25 6.76
C PRO A 370 17.72 24.79 5.37
N ARG A 371 18.41 24.32 4.33
CA ARG A 371 18.08 24.65 2.93
C ARG A 371 16.73 24.06 2.51
N GLY A 372 16.47 22.80 2.84
CA GLY A 372 15.18 22.15 2.62
C GLY A 372 14.02 22.89 3.31
N GLN A 373 14.24 23.44 4.51
CA GLN A 373 13.23 24.22 5.22
C GLN A 373 12.87 25.53 4.49
N VAL A 374 13.87 26.23 3.94
CA VAL A 374 13.65 27.45 3.12
C VAL A 374 12.90 27.11 1.84
N ALA A 375 13.34 26.07 1.16
CA ALA A 375 12.75 25.54 -0.06
C ALA A 375 11.26 25.19 0.15
N LEU A 376 10.96 24.40 1.19
CA LEU A 376 9.58 24.01 1.52
C LEU A 376 8.71 25.21 1.90
N LEU A 377 9.24 26.15 2.68
CA LEU A 377 8.52 27.36 3.07
C LEU A 377 8.10 28.19 1.85
N ARG A 378 8.99 28.31 0.86
CA ARG A 378 8.73 29.06 -0.37
C ARG A 378 7.53 28.48 -1.13
N VAL A 379 7.49 27.16 -1.33
CA VAL A 379 6.37 26.53 -2.05
C VAL A 379 5.06 26.60 -1.27
N LEU A 380 5.12 26.50 0.06
CA LEU A 380 3.95 26.71 0.93
C LEU A 380 3.39 28.15 0.86
N GLN A 381 4.21 29.12 0.46
CA GLN A 381 3.82 30.53 0.32
C GLN A 381 3.35 30.86 -1.10
N GLU A 382 4.15 30.48 -2.11
CA GLU A 382 3.95 30.84 -3.51
C GLU A 382 2.94 29.92 -4.20
N ARG A 383 2.74 28.68 -3.71
CA ARG A 383 1.97 27.62 -4.39
C ARG A 383 2.45 27.35 -5.82
N GLU A 384 3.72 27.56 -6.05
CA GLU A 384 4.40 27.39 -7.32
C GLU A 384 5.76 26.72 -7.07
N VAL A 385 6.25 25.95 -8.04
CA VAL A 385 7.57 25.33 -8.02
C VAL A 385 8.33 25.65 -9.30
N SER A 386 9.65 25.76 -9.20
CA SER A 386 10.55 25.81 -10.36
C SER A 386 11.52 24.65 -10.24
N ARG A 387 11.70 23.90 -11.33
CA ARG A 387 12.65 22.77 -11.35
C ARG A 387 14.07 23.28 -11.18
N VAL A 388 14.93 22.48 -10.56
CA VAL A 388 16.37 22.80 -10.48
C VAL A 388 16.95 22.90 -11.90
N GLY A 389 17.58 24.03 -12.19
CA GLY A 389 18.16 24.33 -13.51
C GLY A 389 17.13 24.72 -14.59
N GLY A 390 15.86 24.96 -14.23
CA GLY A 390 14.82 25.44 -15.13
C GLY A 390 14.20 26.75 -14.64
N ASP A 391 13.73 27.56 -15.59
CA ASP A 391 13.08 28.86 -15.31
C ASP A 391 11.54 28.77 -15.39
N GLU A 392 11.00 27.59 -15.71
CA GLU A 392 9.55 27.35 -15.79
C GLU A 392 8.96 27.33 -14.39
N THR A 393 8.02 28.25 -14.13
CA THR A 393 7.22 28.28 -12.90
C THR A 393 5.96 27.44 -13.08
N ILE A 394 5.74 26.50 -12.18
CA ILE A 394 4.69 25.48 -12.27
C ILE A 394 3.76 25.64 -11.06
N PRO A 395 2.49 26.05 -11.26
CA PRO A 395 1.54 26.15 -10.16
C PRO A 395 1.17 24.77 -9.62
N VAL A 396 1.14 24.66 -8.29
CA VAL A 396 0.84 23.41 -7.58
C VAL A 396 -0.24 23.62 -6.52
N ASP A 397 -1.24 22.73 -6.51
CA ASP A 397 -2.28 22.68 -5.49
C ASP A 397 -2.10 21.41 -4.65
N VAL A 398 -1.38 21.48 -3.54
CA VAL A 398 -1.00 20.30 -2.76
C VAL A 398 -1.37 20.49 -1.29
N ARG A 399 -2.10 19.52 -0.74
CA ARG A 399 -2.30 19.43 0.71
C ARG A 399 -1.05 18.84 1.37
N ILE A 400 -0.52 19.49 2.40
CA ILE A 400 0.65 18.99 3.14
C ILE A 400 0.24 18.29 4.43
N LEU A 401 0.74 17.06 4.60
CA LEU A 401 0.76 16.38 5.89
C LEU A 401 2.22 16.21 6.29
N ALA A 402 2.57 16.53 7.54
CA ALA A 402 3.93 16.37 8.03
C ALA A 402 3.95 15.42 9.23
N ALA A 403 4.98 14.62 9.37
CA ALA A 403 5.19 13.77 10.54
C ALA A 403 6.56 14.02 11.17
N SER A 404 6.61 13.97 12.50
CA SER A 404 7.85 14.13 13.25
C SER A 404 7.95 13.12 14.40
N ASN A 405 9.15 12.60 14.63
CA ASN A 405 9.50 11.80 15.80
C ASN A 405 9.92 12.66 17.01
N ARG A 406 10.15 13.96 16.79
CA ARG A 406 10.58 14.94 17.80
C ARG A 406 9.58 16.10 17.85
N PRO A 407 9.29 16.68 19.03
CA PRO A 407 8.40 17.83 19.12
C PRO A 407 9.00 19.03 18.38
N LEU A 408 8.35 19.50 17.32
CA LEU A 408 8.90 20.58 16.47
C LEU A 408 9.05 21.89 17.23
N ALA A 409 8.14 22.18 18.16
CA ALA A 409 8.22 23.36 19.01
C ALA A 409 9.54 23.42 19.81
N GLY A 410 10.05 22.28 20.26
CA GLY A 410 11.35 22.19 20.94
C GLY A 410 12.53 22.50 20.01
N LEU A 411 12.46 22.04 18.75
CA LEU A 411 13.49 22.31 17.74
C LEU A 411 13.48 23.79 17.30
N VAL A 412 12.31 24.42 17.28
CA VAL A 412 12.20 25.87 17.04
C VAL A 412 12.87 26.66 18.17
N ALA A 413 12.61 26.29 19.42
CA ALA A 413 13.26 26.94 20.57
C ALA A 413 14.78 26.77 20.56
N ALA A 414 15.28 25.64 20.05
CA ALA A 414 16.70 25.36 19.89
C ALA A 414 17.33 26.00 18.62
N GLY A 415 16.55 26.67 17.78
CA GLY A 415 17.02 27.27 16.52
C GLY A 415 17.34 26.27 15.39
N ALA A 416 17.02 24.98 15.58
CA ALA A 416 17.25 23.92 14.60
C ALA A 416 16.12 23.82 13.56
N PHE A 417 14.95 24.39 13.85
CA PHE A 417 13.80 24.42 12.94
C PHE A 417 13.24 25.83 12.85
N ARG A 418 12.88 26.29 11.65
CA ARG A 418 12.38 27.64 11.46
C ARG A 418 10.98 27.82 12.03
N ALA A 419 10.77 28.89 12.78
CA ALA A 419 9.48 29.22 13.38
C ALA A 419 8.37 29.45 12.33
N ASP A 420 8.70 30.17 11.25
CA ASP A 420 7.75 30.48 10.16
C ASP A 420 7.23 29.23 9.44
N LEU A 421 8.11 28.26 9.18
CA LEU A 421 7.74 26.96 8.64
C LEU A 421 6.90 26.15 9.62
N PHE A 422 7.28 26.12 10.90
CA PHE A 422 6.52 25.42 11.94
C PHE A 422 5.06 25.89 12.00
N TYR A 423 4.83 27.20 12.00
CA TYR A 423 3.47 27.75 12.04
C TYR A 423 2.64 27.41 10.78
N ARG A 424 3.27 27.23 9.62
CA ARG A 424 2.56 26.82 8.40
C ARG A 424 2.27 25.32 8.34
N LEU A 425 3.13 24.49 8.90
CA LEU A 425 2.95 23.03 8.94
C LEU A 425 1.98 22.58 10.03
N SER A 426 1.89 23.34 11.13
CA SER A 426 1.19 22.93 12.35
C SER A 426 -0.14 23.66 12.56
N THR A 427 -0.97 23.77 11.51
CA THR A 427 -2.33 24.33 11.66
C THR A 427 -3.16 23.49 12.63
N ILE A 428 -3.08 22.16 12.50
CA ILE A 428 -3.57 21.18 13.47
C ILE A 428 -2.45 20.20 13.78
N SER A 429 -2.29 19.86 15.06
CA SER A 429 -1.35 18.84 15.51
C SER A 429 -2.09 17.61 16.06
N ILE A 430 -1.68 16.42 15.62
CA ILE A 430 -2.16 15.13 16.12
C ILE A 430 -0.99 14.45 16.85
N GLN A 431 -1.14 14.26 18.15
CA GLN A 431 -0.14 13.63 19.01
C GLN A 431 -0.45 12.14 19.17
N LEU A 432 0.41 11.27 18.65
CA LEU A 432 0.30 9.83 18.82
C LEU A 432 0.99 9.38 20.12
N PRO A 433 0.25 8.73 21.04
CA PRO A 433 0.84 8.24 22.28
C PRO A 433 1.77 7.05 22.00
N PRO A 434 2.86 6.92 22.76
CA PRO A 434 3.68 5.73 22.72
C PRO A 434 2.90 4.51 23.21
N LEU A 435 3.30 3.31 22.81
CA LEU A 435 2.60 2.06 23.08
C LEU A 435 2.48 1.79 24.60
N ARG A 436 3.50 2.16 25.38
CA ARG A 436 3.49 2.07 26.86
C ARG A 436 2.38 2.86 27.55
N ASP A 437 1.85 3.91 26.91
CA ASP A 437 0.74 4.70 27.43
C ASP A 437 -0.63 4.16 26.98
N ARG A 438 -0.63 3.13 26.12
CA ARG A 438 -1.83 2.47 25.57
C ARG A 438 -1.71 0.95 25.56
N LEU A 439 -1.15 0.36 26.62
CA LEU A 439 -0.93 -1.09 26.74
C LEU A 439 -2.22 -1.93 26.53
N ASP A 440 -3.40 -1.39 26.82
CA ASP A 440 -4.67 -2.09 26.58
C ASP A 440 -4.96 -2.35 25.09
N ASP A 441 -4.23 -1.71 24.18
CA ASP A 441 -4.31 -1.95 22.73
C ASP A 441 -3.44 -3.15 22.28
N ILE A 442 -2.48 -3.61 23.10
CA ILE A 442 -1.56 -4.70 22.75
C ILE A 442 -2.27 -5.99 22.33
N PRO A 443 -3.29 -6.51 23.05
CA PRO A 443 -3.98 -7.73 22.63
C PRO A 443 -4.58 -7.63 21.22
N LEU A 444 -5.19 -6.48 20.92
CA LEU A 444 -5.81 -6.22 19.62
C LEU A 444 -4.75 -6.07 18.50
N LEU A 445 -3.60 -5.46 18.82
CA LEU A 445 -2.47 -5.39 17.89
C LEU A 445 -1.88 -6.78 17.60
N ILE A 446 -1.75 -7.63 18.62
CA ILE A 446 -1.28 -9.02 18.46
C ILE A 446 -2.21 -9.79 17.54
N GLU A 447 -3.53 -9.72 17.74
CA GLU A 447 -4.51 -10.39 16.87
C GLU A 447 -4.33 -9.98 15.39
N ALA A 448 -4.11 -8.69 15.14
CA ALA A 448 -3.87 -8.20 13.79
C ALA A 448 -2.53 -8.71 13.21
N PHE A 449 -1.45 -8.71 13.99
CA PHE A 449 -0.16 -9.26 13.54
C PHE A 449 -0.24 -10.76 13.29
N LEU A 450 -0.90 -11.52 14.15
CA LEU A 450 -1.09 -12.96 13.96
C LEU A 450 -1.91 -13.25 12.71
N THR A 451 -2.92 -12.43 12.43
CA THR A 451 -3.71 -12.55 11.19
C THR A 451 -2.82 -12.37 9.96
N ASP A 452 -1.95 -11.36 9.93
CA ASP A 452 -0.98 -11.16 8.84
C ASP A 452 0.06 -12.32 8.77
N LEU A 453 0.55 -12.78 9.92
CA LEU A 453 1.56 -13.85 10.01
C LEU A 453 1.06 -15.22 9.57
N ARG A 454 -0.20 -15.57 9.88
CA ARG A 454 -0.81 -16.82 9.43
C ARG A 454 -0.66 -16.96 7.91
N ILE A 455 -0.83 -15.84 7.23
CA ILE A 455 -0.79 -15.81 5.78
C ILE A 455 0.65 -15.75 5.27
N ARG A 456 1.52 -14.93 5.87
CA ARG A 456 2.94 -14.83 5.46
C ARG A 456 3.73 -16.10 5.66
N LEU A 457 3.49 -16.82 6.76
CA LEU A 457 4.20 -18.04 7.13
C LEU A 457 3.50 -19.32 6.65
N ASN A 458 2.29 -19.20 6.07
CA ASN A 458 1.45 -20.33 5.68
C ASN A 458 1.30 -21.36 6.81
N ARG A 459 1.03 -20.86 8.03
CA ARG A 459 0.93 -21.64 9.26
C ARG A 459 -0.19 -21.10 10.13
N ASP A 460 -0.92 -21.99 10.78
CA ASP A 460 -1.98 -21.62 11.73
C ASP A 460 -1.40 -21.13 13.07
N VAL A 461 -0.84 -19.91 13.08
CA VAL A 461 -0.47 -19.21 14.33
C VAL A 461 -1.72 -18.57 14.92
N LEU A 462 -2.44 -19.32 15.73
CA LEU A 462 -3.75 -18.98 16.27
C LEU A 462 -3.72 -17.92 17.38
N GLY A 463 -2.67 -17.87 18.18
CA GLY A 463 -2.64 -17.01 19.36
C GLY A 463 -1.27 -16.90 20.04
N VAL A 464 -1.25 -16.15 21.14
CA VAL A 464 -0.15 -16.14 22.12
C VAL A 464 -0.66 -16.75 23.43
N SER A 465 0.21 -17.42 24.18
CA SER A 465 -0.16 -17.95 25.48
C SER A 465 -0.35 -16.83 26.52
N PRO A 466 -1.12 -17.05 27.60
CA PRO A 466 -1.32 -16.03 28.63
C PRO A 466 0.00 -15.53 29.25
N LEU A 467 0.97 -16.42 29.44
CA LEU A 467 2.29 -16.06 29.96
C LEU A 467 3.07 -15.17 28.98
N PHE A 468 2.99 -15.46 27.68
CA PHE A 468 3.61 -14.61 26.68
C PHE A 468 2.92 -13.25 26.60
N LEU A 469 1.59 -13.22 26.65
CA LEU A 469 0.83 -11.97 26.69
C LEU A 469 1.25 -11.10 27.89
N ASP A 470 1.41 -11.68 29.07
CA ASP A 470 1.87 -10.95 30.26
C ASP A 470 3.27 -10.34 30.04
N LYS A 471 4.20 -11.08 29.41
CA LYS A 471 5.53 -10.54 29.04
C LYS A 471 5.41 -9.36 28.09
N LEU A 472 4.56 -9.47 27.07
CA LEU A 472 4.32 -8.41 26.08
C LEU A 472 3.69 -7.17 26.72
N MET A 473 2.82 -7.36 27.72
CA MET A 473 2.18 -6.27 28.46
C MET A 473 3.13 -5.54 29.42
N TYR A 474 4.25 -6.17 29.81
CA TYR A 474 5.21 -5.65 30.77
C TYR A 474 6.38 -4.90 30.13
N HIS A 475 6.64 -5.12 28.85
CA HIS A 475 7.72 -4.47 28.10
C HIS A 475 7.39 -2.99 27.81
N ASP A 476 8.40 -2.12 27.81
CA ASP A 476 8.24 -0.66 27.64
C ASP A 476 8.07 -0.23 26.16
N TRP A 477 8.40 -1.12 25.21
CA TRP A 477 8.25 -0.92 23.77
C TRP A 477 8.86 0.38 23.22
N PRO A 478 10.19 0.59 23.35
CA PRO A 478 10.87 1.79 22.82
C PRO A 478 10.68 2.01 21.31
N GLY A 479 10.55 0.94 20.51
CA GLY A 479 10.21 1.00 19.09
C GLY A 479 8.70 0.88 18.81
N ASN A 480 7.87 0.98 19.85
CA ASN A 480 6.42 1.05 19.80
C ASN A 480 5.77 -0.13 19.03
N VAL A 481 4.75 0.15 18.22
CA VAL A 481 3.97 -0.86 17.49
C VAL A 481 4.84 -1.59 16.45
N ARG A 482 5.83 -0.89 15.87
CA ARG A 482 6.79 -1.49 14.92
C ARG A 482 7.63 -2.58 15.59
N GLU A 483 8.17 -2.30 16.77
CA GLU A 483 8.94 -3.28 17.56
C GLU A 483 8.06 -4.45 17.99
N LEU A 484 6.87 -4.19 18.54
CA LEU A 484 5.93 -5.25 18.91
C LEU A 484 5.66 -6.20 17.72
N GLY A 485 5.37 -5.66 16.55
CA GLY A 485 5.15 -6.46 15.34
C GLY A 485 6.38 -7.30 14.95
N GLN A 486 7.59 -6.73 15.05
CA GLN A 486 8.83 -7.45 14.76
C GLN A 486 9.09 -8.59 15.76
N VAL A 487 8.84 -8.36 17.06
CA VAL A 487 9.01 -9.37 18.10
C VAL A 487 8.03 -10.52 17.89
N ILE A 488 6.75 -10.24 17.64
CA ILE A 488 5.74 -11.26 17.36
C ILE A 488 6.10 -12.06 16.10
N HIS A 489 6.52 -11.38 15.03
CA HIS A 489 6.96 -12.03 13.79
C HIS A 489 8.16 -12.95 14.01
N ARG A 490 9.17 -12.52 14.78
CA ARG A 490 10.34 -13.34 15.08
C ARG A 490 9.99 -14.54 15.94
N CYS A 491 9.17 -14.37 16.98
CA CYS A 491 8.69 -15.48 17.80
C CYS A 491 7.92 -16.50 16.94
N ALA A 492 7.10 -16.03 15.99
CA ALA A 492 6.37 -16.91 15.08
C ALA A 492 7.27 -17.72 14.13
N ILE A 493 8.48 -17.23 13.82
CA ILE A 493 9.48 -17.97 13.05
C ILE A 493 10.24 -18.98 13.92
N LEU A 494 10.57 -18.60 15.16
CA LEU A 494 11.46 -19.36 16.03
C LEU A 494 10.75 -20.46 16.84
N GLU A 495 9.45 -20.30 17.09
CA GLU A 495 8.66 -21.24 17.87
C GLU A 495 7.78 -22.08 16.95
N ASP A 496 7.63 -23.37 17.24
CA ASP A 496 6.71 -24.27 16.55
C ASP A 496 5.35 -24.31 17.24
N GLY A 497 4.27 -24.60 16.49
CA GLY A 497 2.92 -24.79 17.03
C GLY A 497 1.94 -23.64 16.80
N ALA A 498 0.68 -23.85 17.16
CA ALA A 498 -0.39 -22.89 16.87
C ALA A 498 -0.48 -21.74 17.89
N ILE A 499 0.08 -21.91 19.08
CA ILE A 499 0.11 -20.89 20.14
C ILE A 499 1.58 -20.54 20.40
N LEU A 500 1.92 -19.25 20.33
CA LEU A 500 3.27 -18.79 20.67
C LEU A 500 3.41 -18.70 22.19
N GLU A 501 4.44 -19.34 22.72
CA GLU A 501 4.71 -19.43 24.16
C GLU A 501 5.67 -18.33 24.64
N GLY A 502 6.34 -17.62 23.71
CA GLY A 502 7.25 -16.53 24.06
C GLY A 502 8.54 -17.01 24.69
N GLY A 503 9.00 -18.21 24.31
CA GLY A 503 10.28 -18.77 24.69
C GLY A 503 11.45 -18.03 24.03
N ALA A 504 11.23 -17.47 22.83
CA ALA A 504 12.22 -16.68 22.11
C ALA A 504 12.15 -15.17 22.39
N PHE A 505 11.29 -14.73 23.32
CA PHE A 505 10.99 -13.31 23.54
C PHE A 505 12.24 -12.46 23.82
N GLU A 506 13.10 -12.89 24.75
CA GLU A 506 14.32 -12.15 25.14
C GLU A 506 15.29 -11.99 23.96
N LEU A 507 15.52 -13.06 23.19
CA LEU A 507 16.30 -13.05 21.95
C LEU A 507 15.71 -12.10 20.89
N CYS A 508 14.39 -11.94 20.88
CA CYS A 508 13.70 -11.09 19.92
C CYS A 508 13.73 -9.60 20.28
N THR A 509 13.84 -9.27 21.57
CA THR A 509 13.90 -7.90 22.10
C THR A 509 15.31 -7.31 22.17
N ASP A 510 16.35 -8.14 22.25
CA ASP A 510 17.76 -7.72 22.43
C ASP A 510 18.41 -7.00 21.21
N PHE A 511 17.73 -6.93 20.06
CA PHE A 511 18.26 -6.35 18.81
C PHE A 511 17.86 -4.90 18.55
N SER A 512 17.52 -4.13 19.58
CA SER A 512 17.34 -2.68 19.41
C SER A 512 18.63 -2.05 18.85
N SER A 513 18.49 -1.22 17.81
CA SER A 513 19.56 -0.66 16.96
C SER A 513 20.77 -0.10 17.73
N PRO A 514 21.99 -0.05 17.15
CA PRO A 514 23.24 0.33 17.83
C PRO A 514 23.35 1.79 18.33
N GLU A 515 22.30 2.62 18.20
CA GLU A 515 22.34 4.03 18.61
C GLU A 515 21.78 4.32 20.01
N SER A 516 21.35 3.31 20.75
CA SER A 516 20.94 3.49 22.16
C SER A 516 21.72 2.54 23.07
N SER A 517 22.94 2.92 23.43
CA SER A 517 23.67 2.32 24.54
C SER A 517 23.14 2.86 25.87
N ALA A 518 21.94 2.44 26.25
CA ALA A 518 21.52 2.41 27.64
C ALA A 518 21.17 0.96 27.97
N ALA A 519 21.81 0.42 29.01
CA ALA A 519 21.52 -0.91 29.57
C ALA A 519 20.00 -1.11 29.75
N PRO A 520 19.48 -2.36 29.70
CA PRO A 520 18.05 -2.63 29.89
C PRO A 520 17.59 -1.95 31.17
N SER A 521 16.84 -0.86 31.01
CA SER A 521 16.32 -0.11 32.15
C SER A 521 15.21 -0.96 32.78
N PRO A 522 15.20 -1.12 34.11
CA PRO A 522 14.09 -1.78 34.76
C PRO A 522 12.79 -1.05 34.39
N PRO A 523 11.70 -1.80 34.15
CA PRO A 523 10.43 -1.28 33.66
C PRO A 523 10.00 -0.09 34.51
N SER A 524 9.46 0.94 33.85
CA SER A 524 9.05 2.15 34.54
C SER A 524 8.12 1.83 35.72
N ASN A 525 8.41 2.40 36.89
CA ASN A 525 7.58 2.29 38.09
C ASN A 525 6.09 2.56 37.82
N HIS A 526 5.80 3.39 36.80
CA HIS A 526 4.43 3.66 36.35
C HIS A 526 3.74 2.43 35.74
N VAL A 527 4.44 1.69 34.87
CA VAL A 527 3.95 0.47 34.23
C VAL A 527 3.69 -0.62 35.27
N LEU A 528 4.64 -0.79 36.20
CA LEU A 528 4.50 -1.67 37.37
C LEU A 528 3.23 -1.38 38.17
N ALA A 529 2.97 -0.10 38.46
CA ALA A 529 1.80 0.31 39.24
C ALA A 529 0.47 0.09 38.51
N LEU A 530 0.41 0.35 37.20
CA LEU A 530 -0.78 0.11 36.39
C LEU A 530 -1.11 -1.40 36.30
N HIS A 531 -0.09 -2.24 36.11
CA HIS A 531 -0.26 -3.69 36.05
C HIS A 531 -0.76 -4.26 37.38
N ALA A 532 -0.13 -3.89 38.50
CA ALA A 532 -0.57 -4.33 39.82
C ALA A 532 -1.99 -3.86 40.14
N LEU A 533 -2.40 -2.69 39.64
CA LEU A 533 -3.77 -2.20 39.79
C LEU A 533 -4.78 -3.03 39.00
N ARG A 534 -4.42 -3.47 37.77
CA ARG A 534 -5.25 -4.37 36.96
C ARG A 534 -5.38 -5.73 37.62
N GLN A 535 -4.28 -6.36 38.04
CA GLN A 535 -4.35 -7.66 38.74
C GLN A 535 -5.11 -7.59 40.06
N ALA A 536 -5.09 -6.45 40.74
CA ALA A 536 -5.85 -6.21 41.95
C ALA A 536 -7.32 -5.79 41.71
N ASN A 537 -7.82 -5.84 40.47
CA ASN A 537 -9.17 -5.40 40.08
C ASN A 537 -9.51 -3.99 40.60
N GLY A 538 -8.59 -3.04 40.43
CA GLY A 538 -8.76 -1.65 40.87
C GLY A 538 -8.53 -1.41 42.37
N ASN A 539 -8.24 -2.45 43.16
CA ASN A 539 -7.93 -2.29 44.58
C ASN A 539 -6.48 -1.81 44.79
N LYS A 540 -6.32 -0.49 44.88
CA LYS A 540 -5.03 0.21 45.07
C LYS A 540 -4.23 -0.26 46.28
N SER A 541 -4.88 -0.82 47.30
CA SER A 541 -4.22 -1.32 48.52
C SER A 541 -3.58 -2.67 48.29
N LYS A 542 -4.31 -3.58 47.63
CA LYS A 542 -3.81 -4.89 47.24
C LYS A 542 -2.70 -4.74 46.18
N ALA A 543 -2.87 -3.82 45.24
CA ALA A 543 -1.86 -3.50 44.24
C ALA A 543 -0.55 -2.98 44.85
N ALA A 544 -0.64 -2.03 45.80
CA ALA A 544 0.54 -1.51 46.50
C ALA A 544 1.25 -2.59 47.34
N ALA A 545 0.48 -3.45 48.02
CA ALA A 545 1.02 -4.58 48.77
C ALA A 545 1.71 -5.61 47.88
N ALA A 546 1.15 -5.92 46.71
CA ALA A 546 1.74 -6.84 45.74
C ALA A 546 3.09 -6.35 45.19
N LEU A 547 3.29 -5.03 45.12
CA LEU A 547 4.55 -4.40 44.70
C LEU A 547 5.51 -4.09 45.86
N ASN A 548 5.19 -4.47 47.10
CA ASN A 548 5.97 -4.14 48.30
C ASN A 548 6.27 -2.64 48.47
N VAL A 549 5.35 -1.76 48.04
CA VAL A 549 5.49 -0.31 48.19
C VAL A 549 4.39 0.29 49.06
N THR A 550 4.69 1.40 49.73
CA THR A 550 3.67 2.13 50.48
C THR A 550 2.59 2.66 49.53
N ARG A 551 1.34 2.79 49.99
CA ARG A 551 0.27 3.44 49.21
C ARG A 551 0.73 4.80 48.65
N LYS A 552 1.44 5.62 49.45
CA LYS A 552 1.94 6.93 49.02
C LYS A 552 2.91 6.83 47.83
N THR A 553 3.80 5.84 47.83
CA THR A 553 4.73 5.57 46.72
C THR A 553 3.97 5.04 45.50
N PHE A 554 3.02 4.12 45.70
CA PHE A 554 2.18 3.58 44.64
C PHE A 554 1.34 4.65 43.92
N TYR A 555 0.74 5.59 44.66
CA TYR A 555 0.01 6.73 44.09
C TYR A 555 0.90 7.70 43.30
N ARG A 556 2.19 7.76 43.64
CA ARG A 556 3.19 8.57 42.91
C ARG A 556 3.58 7.89 41.61
N TRP A 557 3.80 6.57 41.67
CA TRP A 557 4.03 5.73 40.50
C TRP A 557 2.85 5.79 39.53
N LEU A 558 1.61 5.72 40.01
CA LEU A 558 0.40 5.92 39.18
C LEU A 558 0.28 7.30 38.52
N ARG A 559 1.00 8.32 39.01
CA ARG A 559 1.00 9.69 38.43
C ARG A 559 2.17 9.95 37.49
N GLY A 560 3.06 8.97 37.30
CA GLY A 560 4.24 9.12 36.44
C GLY A 560 5.35 9.99 37.05
N GLU A 561 5.29 10.30 38.35
CA GLU A 561 6.29 11.15 39.02
C GLU A 561 7.56 10.33 39.38
N THR A 562 8.69 10.62 38.74
CA THR A 562 10.00 9.99 39.03
C THR A 562 10.63 10.59 40.28
N GLY A 563 10.79 9.78 41.33
CA GLY A 563 11.49 10.18 42.56
C GLY A 563 12.99 9.90 42.50
N LYS A 564 13.83 10.87 42.86
CA LYS A 564 15.26 10.67 43.14
C LYS A 564 15.42 9.55 44.17
N SER A 565 16.19 8.51 43.84
CA SER A 565 16.55 7.46 44.79
C SER A 565 17.33 8.07 45.95
N THR A 566 16.80 7.92 47.15
CA THR A 566 17.56 8.17 48.37
C THR A 566 18.37 6.90 48.61
N GLN A 567 19.67 6.93 48.33
CA GLN A 567 20.61 5.96 48.90
C GLN A 567 20.56 6.12 50.42
N ALA A 568 20.04 5.13 51.12
CA ALA A 568 20.18 5.00 52.56
C ALA A 568 21.27 3.96 52.81
N ASN A 569 22.37 4.42 53.41
CA ASN A 569 23.37 3.58 54.06
C ASN A 569 22.72 2.69 55.11
N GLY A 570 23.11 1.41 55.11
CA GLY A 570 22.83 0.41 56.13
C GLY A 570 23.71 -0.80 55.88
#